data_AF-A0A4D4M4C4-F1
#
_entry.id   AF-A0A4D4M4C4-F1
#
_cell.length_a   1.000
_cell.length_b   1.000
_cell.length_c   1.000
_cell.angle_alpha   90.00
_cell.angle_beta   90.00
_cell.angle_gamma   90.00
#
_symmetry.space_group_name_H-M   'P 1'
#
loop_
_entity.id
_entity.type
_entity.pdbx_description
1 polymer ?
#
loop_
_entity_poly.entity_id
_entity_poly.type
_entity_poly.pdbx_seq_one_letter_code
_entity_poly.pdbx_strand_id
1 'polypeptide(L)'
;MPAEQRGPGLDRDSVRLLVSRGTEVSHHDFVELPRQLRAGDLLVVNTSPTLAAAVDGRIGHARVVVHFSTRGEDGRWAVELRDPDGRGTTRARTGGPAGTEVRLPDGVRLVLEEPLAGRSERLWWARVSAPGDADVTVLLRGHGRPIRYSYTERDQPLSVYQTVFALPSADGAGSAEMPSAARPFTARLVAELVSRGVQFAPITLHTGVASAEAHEPPYPERFAVPEASARLINAARAHRTPREASSSRGGDGSREGGRVIAVGTTAVRAVESATGTDGVVRPAEGWTDLVVTPERGVRAVDGLLTGLHEPEASHLLMLEALAGRTAIDRSYEEALAGLYLWHEFGDLHLILPDGESSHSALLPQPNVRLPLGRCDPAHRAHITYEEG
;
A
#
# COMPACT_ATOMS: atom_id res chain seq x y z
N MET A 1 -17.64 -2.89 4.30
CA MET A 1 -17.98 -1.43 4.24
C MET A 1 -16.95 -0.60 5.03
N PRO A 2 -16.79 0.71 4.73
CA PRO A 2 -15.97 1.64 5.51
C PRO A 2 -16.34 1.65 7.01
N ALA A 3 -15.36 1.88 7.89
CA ALA A 3 -15.52 1.80 9.35
C ALA A 3 -16.63 2.71 9.88
N GLU A 4 -16.68 3.95 9.41
CA GLU A 4 -17.66 4.97 9.78
C GLU A 4 -19.11 4.64 9.35
N GLN A 5 -19.30 3.58 8.56
CA GLN A 5 -20.62 3.11 8.13
C GLN A 5 -21.06 1.83 8.84
N ARG A 6 -20.23 1.28 9.74
CA ARG A 6 -20.54 0.03 10.47
C ARG A 6 -21.47 0.24 11.65
N GLY A 7 -21.61 1.47 12.13
CA GLY A 7 -22.48 1.79 13.26
C GLY A 7 -22.48 3.28 13.61
N PRO A 8 -23.46 3.75 14.40
CA PRO A 8 -23.54 5.14 14.84
C PRO A 8 -22.34 5.55 15.70
N GLY A 9 -21.83 6.76 15.47
CA GLY A 9 -20.74 7.33 16.26
C GLY A 9 -19.34 6.79 15.93
N LEU A 10 -19.22 5.90 14.94
CA LEU A 10 -17.93 5.42 14.45
C LEU A 10 -17.33 6.42 13.45
N ASP A 11 -16.02 6.59 13.52
CA ASP A 11 -15.22 7.35 12.54
C ASP A 11 -14.24 6.41 11.83
N ARG A 12 -13.47 6.91 10.87
CA ARG A 12 -12.48 6.14 10.10
C ARG A 12 -11.41 5.47 10.96
N ASP A 13 -11.12 6.01 12.16
CA ASP A 13 -10.18 5.45 13.14
C ASP A 13 -10.80 4.36 14.03
N SER A 14 -12.10 4.05 13.86
CA SER A 14 -12.81 2.97 14.56
C SER A 14 -12.55 1.59 13.93
N VAL A 15 -11.27 1.31 13.66
CA VAL A 15 -10.78 -0.01 13.22
C VAL A 15 -9.91 -0.61 14.32
N ARG A 16 -9.70 -1.93 14.28
CA ARG A 16 -8.83 -2.62 15.22
C ARG A 16 -7.38 -2.53 14.78
N LEU A 17 -6.49 -2.69 15.75
CA LEU A 17 -5.05 -2.71 15.56
C LEU A 17 -4.47 -3.97 16.20
N LEU A 18 -3.93 -4.86 15.37
CA LEU A 18 -3.06 -5.93 15.82
C LEU A 18 -1.65 -5.35 15.96
N VAL A 19 -0.94 -5.64 17.04
CA VAL A 19 0.46 -5.23 17.21
C VAL A 19 1.31 -6.47 17.40
N SER A 20 2.32 -6.65 16.56
CA SER A 20 3.34 -7.69 16.75
C SER A 20 4.71 -7.08 17.06
N ARG A 21 5.39 -7.71 18.02
CA ARG A 21 6.81 -7.50 18.35
C ARG A 21 7.44 -8.88 18.28
N GLY A 22 8.01 -9.19 17.10
CA GLY A 22 8.40 -10.55 16.76
C GLY A 22 7.21 -11.49 16.88
N THR A 23 7.30 -12.51 17.73
CA THR A 23 6.22 -13.48 17.96
C THR A 23 5.24 -13.09 19.07
N GLU A 24 5.48 -12.00 19.81
CA GLU A 24 4.53 -11.45 20.76
C GLU A 24 3.45 -10.67 20.01
N VAL A 25 2.18 -11.01 20.25
CA VAL A 25 1.03 -10.39 19.60
C VAL A 25 0.08 -9.82 20.64
N SER A 26 -0.45 -8.64 20.39
CA SER A 26 -1.43 -7.98 21.25
C SER A 26 -2.51 -7.27 20.43
N HIS A 27 -3.69 -7.12 21.00
CA HIS A 27 -4.87 -6.58 20.36
C HIS A 27 -5.25 -5.22 20.96
N HIS A 28 -5.48 -4.24 20.10
CA HIS A 28 -5.76 -2.85 20.46
C HIS A 28 -6.84 -2.29 19.52
N ASP A 29 -7.37 -1.14 19.88
CA ASP A 29 -8.06 -0.28 18.93
C ASP A 29 -7.08 0.67 18.24
N PHE A 30 -7.35 1.08 17.00
CA PHE A 30 -6.42 1.94 16.25
C PHE A 30 -6.21 3.31 16.91
N VAL A 31 -7.21 3.82 17.63
CA VAL A 31 -7.08 5.03 18.45
C VAL A 31 -6.01 4.93 19.54
N GLU A 32 -5.57 3.71 19.87
CA GLU A 32 -4.49 3.45 20.83
C GLU A 32 -3.10 3.40 20.19
N LEU A 33 -2.96 3.58 18.88
CA LEU A 33 -1.68 3.71 18.18
C LEU A 33 -0.67 4.63 18.90
N PRO A 34 -1.06 5.80 19.46
CA PRO A 34 -0.12 6.68 20.16
C PRO A 34 0.50 6.08 21.43
N ARG A 35 -0.05 4.99 21.96
CA ARG A 35 0.51 4.21 23.08
C ARG A 35 1.53 3.16 22.62
N GLN A 36 1.53 2.81 21.34
CA GLN A 36 2.42 1.81 20.75
C GLN A 36 3.73 2.40 20.20
N LEU A 37 3.77 3.73 20.10
CA LEU A 37 4.87 4.53 19.60
C LEU A 37 5.55 5.31 20.72
N ARG A 38 6.80 5.70 20.50
CA ARG A 38 7.64 6.46 21.43
C ARG A 38 8.02 7.80 20.82
N ALA A 39 8.35 8.77 21.67
CA ALA A 39 8.94 10.02 21.21
C ALA A 39 10.20 9.74 20.39
N GLY A 40 10.33 10.38 19.23
CA GLY A 40 11.41 10.16 18.28
C GLY A 40 11.09 9.16 17.17
N ASP A 41 10.08 8.29 17.32
CA ASP A 41 9.63 7.44 16.21
C ASP A 41 9.22 8.31 15.01
N LEU A 42 9.57 7.84 13.81
CA LEU A 42 9.28 8.52 12.54
C LEU A 42 8.30 7.68 11.73
N LEU A 43 7.12 8.23 11.46
CA LEU A 43 6.15 7.65 10.54
C LEU A 43 6.41 8.14 9.11
N VAL A 44 6.74 7.23 8.20
CA VAL A 44 6.85 7.54 6.76
C VAL A 44 5.49 7.37 6.12
N VAL A 45 4.92 8.46 5.60
CA VAL A 45 3.54 8.49 5.08
C VAL A 45 3.53 8.82 3.59
N ASN A 46 2.73 8.07 2.82
CA ASN A 46 2.50 8.36 1.41
C ASN A 46 1.47 9.48 1.26
N THR A 47 1.87 10.54 0.56
CA THR A 47 1.07 11.76 0.34
C THR A 47 0.35 11.78 -1.01
N SER A 48 0.47 10.71 -1.81
CA SER A 48 -0.24 10.58 -3.07
C SER A 48 -1.76 10.67 -2.87
N PRO A 49 -2.46 11.59 -3.56
CA PRO A 49 -3.92 11.68 -3.49
C PRO A 49 -4.55 10.56 -4.33
N THR A 50 -5.68 10.03 -3.89
CA THR A 50 -6.44 9.07 -4.70
C THR A 50 -7.18 9.81 -5.82
N LEU A 51 -7.18 9.24 -7.02
CA LEU A 51 -7.90 9.76 -8.17
C LEU A 51 -9.30 9.13 -8.27
N ALA A 52 -10.23 9.86 -8.87
CA ALA A 52 -11.51 9.31 -9.30
C ALA A 52 -11.31 8.51 -10.61
N ALA A 53 -10.54 7.44 -10.52
CA ALA A 53 -9.86 6.84 -11.67
C ALA A 53 -10.74 5.92 -12.54
N ALA A 54 -11.97 5.63 -12.15
CA ALA A 54 -12.92 4.86 -12.95
C ALA A 54 -13.87 5.79 -13.72
N VAL A 55 -13.94 5.63 -15.05
CA VAL A 55 -14.84 6.39 -15.93
C VAL A 55 -15.62 5.43 -16.82
N ASP A 56 -16.94 5.62 -16.90
CA ASP A 56 -17.77 4.85 -17.81
C ASP A 56 -17.57 5.27 -19.27
N GLY A 57 -17.50 4.29 -20.16
CA GLY A 57 -17.28 4.49 -21.58
C GLY A 57 -18.02 3.47 -22.45
N ARG A 58 -17.77 3.54 -23.76
CA ARG A 58 -18.37 2.64 -24.75
C ARG A 58 -17.38 2.21 -25.83
N ILE A 59 -17.39 0.92 -26.17
CA ILE A 59 -16.75 0.39 -27.38
C ILE A 59 -17.88 0.01 -28.33
N GLY A 60 -18.07 0.80 -29.39
CA GLY A 60 -19.27 0.70 -30.23
C GLY A 60 -20.55 0.85 -29.40
N HIS A 61 -21.33 -0.23 -29.29
CA HIS A 61 -22.55 -0.27 -28.46
C HIS A 61 -22.36 -0.92 -27.09
N ALA A 62 -21.22 -1.55 -26.82
CA ALA A 62 -20.94 -2.19 -25.54
C ALA A 62 -20.55 -1.14 -24.49
N ARG A 63 -21.06 -1.27 -23.27
CA ARG A 63 -20.62 -0.47 -22.11
C ARG A 63 -19.32 -1.05 -21.58
N VAL A 64 -18.39 -0.17 -21.22
CA VAL A 64 -17.13 -0.53 -20.56
C VAL A 64 -16.84 0.47 -19.44
N VAL A 65 -16.00 0.09 -18.49
CA VAL A 65 -15.42 1.01 -17.51
C VAL A 65 -13.92 1.08 -17.78
N VAL A 66 -13.39 2.30 -17.87
CA VAL A 66 -11.95 2.54 -17.96
C VAL A 66 -11.44 2.85 -16.56
N HIS A 67 -10.55 2.02 -16.05
CA HIS A 67 -9.74 2.35 -14.88
C HIS A 67 -8.44 2.97 -15.35
N PHE A 68 -8.26 4.26 -15.07
CA PHE A 68 -7.00 4.97 -15.28
C PHE A 68 -6.01 4.55 -14.20
N SER A 69 -4.83 4.10 -14.62
CA SER A 69 -3.81 3.59 -13.72
C SER A 69 -2.71 4.62 -13.48
N THR A 70 -1.83 4.78 -14.47
CA THR A 70 -0.61 5.58 -14.33
C THR A 70 -0.37 6.38 -15.59
N ARG A 71 -0.05 7.67 -15.45
CA ARG A 71 0.36 8.52 -16.57
C ARG A 71 1.84 8.31 -16.88
N GLY A 72 2.14 7.91 -18.11
CA GLY A 72 3.49 7.81 -18.65
C GLY A 72 4.08 9.17 -19.00
N GLU A 73 5.41 9.23 -19.14
CA GLU A 73 6.13 10.47 -19.47
C GLU A 73 5.87 10.96 -20.90
N ASP A 74 5.49 10.04 -21.79
CA ASP A 74 5.12 10.32 -23.18
C ASP A 74 3.65 10.77 -23.36
N GLY A 75 2.95 11.01 -22.24
CA GLY A 75 1.56 11.44 -22.22
C GLY A 75 0.54 10.32 -22.41
N ARG A 76 0.97 9.06 -22.60
CA ARG A 76 0.06 7.91 -22.57
C ARG A 76 -0.40 7.61 -21.14
N TRP A 77 -1.52 6.91 -21.04
CA TRP A 77 -2.04 6.40 -19.79
C TRP A 77 -2.03 4.89 -19.81
N ALA A 78 -1.48 4.27 -18.77
CA ALA A 78 -1.76 2.89 -18.46
C ALA A 78 -3.22 2.81 -17.99
N VAL A 79 -4.01 1.94 -18.61
CA VAL A 79 -5.43 1.76 -18.30
C VAL A 79 -5.80 0.29 -18.28
N GLU A 80 -6.82 -0.02 -17.49
CA GLU A 80 -7.51 -1.30 -17.53
C GLU A 80 -8.94 -1.08 -18.04
N LEU A 81 -9.37 -1.93 -18.98
CA LEU A 81 -10.78 -1.98 -19.39
C LEU A 81 -11.49 -3.08 -18.62
N ARG A 82 -12.67 -2.77 -18.07
CA ARG A 82 -13.50 -3.74 -17.37
C ARG A 82 -14.92 -3.73 -17.92
N ASP A 83 -15.60 -4.87 -17.80
CA ASP A 83 -17.03 -4.96 -18.11
C ASP A 83 -17.86 -4.60 -16.87
N PRO A 84 -18.88 -3.73 -16.98
CA PRO A 84 -19.78 -3.45 -15.86
C PRO A 84 -20.60 -4.70 -15.53
N ASP A 85 -20.71 -5.04 -14.25
CA ASP A 85 -21.37 -6.27 -13.80
C ASP A 85 -22.87 -6.13 -13.52
N GLY A 86 -23.41 -4.91 -13.65
CA GLY A 86 -24.80 -4.57 -13.34
C GLY A 86 -25.11 -4.32 -11.86
N ARG A 87 -24.16 -4.57 -10.95
CA ARG A 87 -24.25 -4.33 -9.49
C ARG A 87 -23.40 -3.11 -9.06
N GLY A 88 -22.84 -2.40 -10.04
CA GLY A 88 -21.98 -1.24 -9.84
C GLY A 88 -20.51 -1.60 -9.59
N THR A 89 -20.12 -2.87 -9.74
CA THR A 89 -18.71 -3.28 -9.79
C THR A 89 -18.33 -3.63 -11.23
N THR A 90 -17.15 -4.20 -11.42
CA THR A 90 -16.65 -4.53 -12.75
C THR A 90 -16.00 -5.90 -12.77
N ARG A 91 -16.07 -6.59 -13.92
CA ARG A 91 -15.48 -7.91 -14.15
C ARG A 91 -14.27 -7.81 -15.05
N ALA A 92 -13.36 -8.77 -14.87
CA ALA A 92 -12.17 -8.90 -15.70
C ALA A 92 -12.58 -9.01 -17.16
N ARG A 93 -11.84 -8.28 -17.98
CA ARG A 93 -11.99 -8.26 -19.43
C ARG A 93 -10.59 -8.27 -20.01
N THR A 94 -10.33 -9.17 -20.95
CA THR A 94 -9.12 -9.08 -21.75
C THR A 94 -9.12 -7.73 -22.47
N GLY A 95 -8.00 -7.01 -22.43
CA GLY A 95 -7.83 -5.80 -23.22
C GLY A 95 -8.18 -6.07 -24.68
N GLY A 96 -8.85 -5.09 -25.30
CA GLY A 96 -9.15 -5.16 -26.72
C GLY A 96 -7.85 -5.03 -27.52
N PRO A 97 -7.78 -5.56 -28.75
CA PRO A 97 -6.55 -5.44 -29.55
C PRO A 97 -6.15 -3.97 -29.71
N ALA A 98 -4.87 -3.74 -30.00
CA ALA A 98 -4.36 -2.45 -30.40
C ALA A 98 -5.28 -1.77 -31.43
N GLY A 99 -5.52 -0.47 -31.25
CA GLY A 99 -6.48 0.31 -32.03
C GLY A 99 -7.91 0.31 -31.49
N THR A 100 -8.21 -0.45 -30.43
CA THR A 100 -9.53 -0.41 -29.76
C THR A 100 -9.82 1.02 -29.29
N GLU A 101 -10.91 1.58 -29.81
CA GLU A 101 -11.43 2.90 -29.42
C GLU A 101 -12.47 2.77 -28.31
N VAL A 102 -12.26 3.50 -27.23
CA VAL A 102 -13.26 3.75 -26.19
C VAL A 102 -13.72 5.20 -26.29
N ARG A 103 -15.03 5.39 -26.44
CA ARG A 103 -15.68 6.70 -26.34
C ARG A 103 -16.02 6.98 -24.90
N LEU A 104 -15.50 8.08 -24.39
CA LEU A 104 -15.69 8.58 -23.03
C LEU A 104 -16.60 9.82 -23.08
N PRO A 105 -17.11 10.28 -21.91
CA PRO A 105 -17.87 11.52 -21.81
C PRO A 105 -17.16 12.74 -22.42
N ASP A 106 -17.94 13.79 -22.70
CA ASP A 106 -17.46 15.06 -23.27
C ASP A 106 -16.69 14.92 -24.59
N GLY A 107 -16.97 13.85 -25.35
CA GLY A 107 -16.32 13.60 -26.63
C GLY A 107 -14.87 13.14 -26.52
N VAL A 108 -14.41 12.79 -25.31
CA VAL A 108 -13.07 12.25 -25.10
C VAL A 108 -12.97 10.86 -25.74
N ARG A 109 -11.86 10.63 -26.45
CA ARG A 109 -11.55 9.37 -27.11
C ARG A 109 -10.29 8.78 -26.52
N LEU A 110 -10.35 7.51 -26.16
CA LEU A 110 -9.21 6.73 -25.69
C LEU A 110 -8.93 5.61 -26.69
N VAL A 111 -7.67 5.41 -27.04
CA VAL A 111 -7.24 4.36 -27.98
C VAL A 111 -6.20 3.48 -27.30
N LEU A 112 -6.46 2.17 -27.22
CA LEU A 112 -5.45 1.22 -26.78
C LEU A 112 -4.36 1.10 -27.83
N GLU A 113 -3.09 1.19 -27.44
CA GLU A 113 -1.95 1.09 -28.35
C GLU A 113 -1.23 -0.25 -28.20
N GLU A 114 -0.78 -0.57 -26.98
CA GLU A 114 -0.03 -1.81 -26.71
C GLU A 114 -0.19 -2.25 -25.25
N PRO A 115 0.03 -3.54 -24.93
CA PRO A 115 0.09 -4.02 -23.55
C PRO A 115 1.16 -3.29 -22.72
N LEU A 116 0.86 -2.99 -21.45
CA LEU A 116 1.78 -2.27 -20.54
C LEU A 116 3.11 -3.00 -20.33
N ALA A 117 3.04 -4.31 -20.14
CA ALA A 117 4.17 -5.22 -20.13
C ALA A 117 3.89 -6.28 -21.20
N GLY A 118 4.91 -6.81 -21.89
CA GLY A 118 4.76 -7.48 -23.19
C GLY A 118 3.70 -8.59 -23.33
N ARG A 119 3.19 -9.18 -22.25
CA ARG A 119 2.06 -10.14 -22.22
C ARG A 119 0.90 -9.76 -21.29
N SER A 120 0.82 -8.52 -20.81
CA SER A 120 -0.29 -8.11 -19.95
C SER A 120 -1.59 -8.17 -20.76
N GLU A 121 -2.48 -9.06 -20.37
CA GLU A 121 -3.81 -9.16 -20.98
C GLU A 121 -4.74 -8.07 -20.43
N ARG A 122 -4.35 -7.38 -19.35
CA ARG A 122 -5.20 -6.52 -18.54
C ARG A 122 -4.89 -5.03 -18.72
N LEU A 123 -3.64 -4.64 -18.46
CA LEU A 123 -3.20 -3.25 -18.52
C LEU A 123 -2.60 -2.91 -19.88
N TRP A 124 -3.04 -1.78 -20.43
CA TRP A 124 -2.64 -1.30 -21.75
C TRP A 124 -2.19 0.14 -21.68
N TRP A 125 -1.14 0.47 -22.44
CA TRP A 125 -0.87 1.85 -22.80
C TRP A 125 -1.94 2.35 -23.76
N ALA A 126 -2.52 3.50 -23.44
CA ALA A 126 -3.54 4.14 -24.23
C ALA A 126 -3.24 5.62 -24.43
N ARG A 127 -3.58 6.14 -25.61
CA ARG A 127 -3.56 7.58 -25.87
C ARG A 127 -4.95 8.14 -25.73
N VAL A 128 -5.05 9.27 -25.03
CA VAL A 128 -6.31 10.00 -24.87
C VAL A 128 -6.25 11.25 -25.72
N SER A 129 -7.31 11.50 -26.48
CA SER A 129 -7.53 12.74 -27.21
C SER A 129 -8.87 13.34 -26.79
N ALA A 130 -8.86 14.57 -26.33
CA ALA A 130 -10.07 15.30 -25.96
C ALA A 130 -10.29 16.50 -26.90
N PRO A 131 -11.54 16.97 -27.07
CA PRO A 131 -11.80 18.23 -27.76
C PRO A 131 -11.19 19.43 -27.01
N GLY A 132 -10.49 20.32 -27.73
CA GLY A 132 -9.87 21.53 -27.17
C GLY A 132 -8.64 21.22 -26.29
N ASP A 133 -8.45 22.02 -25.23
CA ASP A 133 -7.34 21.90 -24.27
C ASP A 133 -7.66 21.01 -23.06
N ALA A 134 -8.71 20.21 -23.12
CA ALA A 134 -9.09 19.32 -22.02
C ALA A 134 -8.08 18.17 -21.85
N ASP A 135 -7.59 17.94 -20.63
CA ASP A 135 -6.78 16.77 -20.27
C ASP A 135 -7.64 15.74 -19.50
N VAL A 136 -7.15 14.52 -19.36
CA VAL A 136 -7.71 13.43 -18.57
C VAL A 136 -8.11 13.89 -17.17
N THR A 137 -7.35 14.79 -16.54
CA THR A 137 -7.70 15.33 -15.21
C THR A 137 -9.08 16.01 -15.19
N VAL A 138 -9.48 16.70 -16.26
CA VAL A 138 -10.82 17.31 -16.36
C VAL A 138 -11.89 16.23 -16.47
N LEU A 139 -11.65 15.21 -17.29
CA LEU A 139 -12.53 14.05 -17.41
C LEU A 139 -12.72 13.36 -16.05
N LEU A 140 -11.64 13.07 -15.33
CA LEU A 140 -11.71 12.39 -14.02
C LEU A 140 -12.47 13.24 -12.99
N ARG A 141 -12.33 14.57 -13.01
CA ARG A 141 -13.06 15.46 -12.09
C ARG A 141 -14.55 15.54 -12.42
N GLY A 142 -14.92 15.53 -13.70
CA GLY A 142 -16.31 15.68 -14.14
C GLY A 142 -17.11 14.38 -14.12
N HIS A 143 -16.47 13.25 -14.44
CA HIS A 143 -17.14 11.98 -14.72
C HIS A 143 -16.52 10.77 -13.99
N GLY A 144 -15.41 10.98 -13.29
CA GLY A 144 -14.73 9.92 -12.59
C GLY A 144 -15.37 9.54 -11.25
N ARG A 145 -15.15 8.30 -10.85
CA ARG A 145 -15.39 7.79 -9.48
C ARG A 145 -14.18 6.97 -9.01
N PRO A 146 -13.99 6.78 -7.69
CA PRO A 146 -12.99 5.83 -7.20
C PRO A 146 -13.23 4.44 -7.77
N ILE A 147 -12.16 3.67 -7.94
CA ILE A 147 -12.29 2.25 -8.27
C ILE A 147 -12.97 1.55 -7.08
N ARG A 148 -14.08 0.89 -7.35
CA ARG A 148 -14.87 0.20 -6.32
C ARG A 148 -14.29 -1.17 -6.03
N TYR A 149 -14.01 -1.45 -4.76
CA TYR A 149 -13.64 -2.79 -4.32
C TYR A 149 -14.84 -3.74 -4.36
N SER A 150 -14.62 -4.95 -4.86
CA SER A 150 -15.67 -5.95 -5.10
C SER A 150 -16.48 -6.32 -3.84
N TYR A 151 -15.85 -6.31 -2.66
CA TYR A 151 -16.51 -6.62 -1.37
C TYR A 151 -17.38 -5.48 -0.81
N THR A 152 -17.41 -4.31 -1.45
CA THR A 152 -18.24 -3.18 -1.00
C THR A 152 -19.62 -3.24 -1.64
N GLU A 153 -20.67 -2.91 -0.87
CA GLU A 153 -22.07 -3.00 -1.33
C GLU A 153 -22.48 -1.88 -2.30
N ARG A 154 -21.78 -0.74 -2.28
CA ARG A 154 -22.07 0.44 -3.09
C ARG A 154 -20.84 1.31 -3.28
N ASP A 155 -20.89 2.18 -4.29
CA ASP A 155 -19.89 3.22 -4.50
C ASP A 155 -19.76 4.11 -3.26
N GLN A 156 -18.54 4.56 -3.01
CA GLN A 156 -18.22 5.50 -1.94
C GLN A 156 -17.69 6.80 -2.56
N PRO A 157 -18.00 7.97 -1.95
CA PRO A 157 -17.46 9.23 -2.45
C PRO A 157 -15.93 9.24 -2.33
N LEU A 158 -15.26 10.01 -3.19
CA LEU A 158 -13.79 10.09 -3.22
C LEU A 158 -13.19 10.42 -1.84
N SER A 159 -13.88 11.22 -1.02
CA SER A 159 -13.45 11.56 0.34
C SER A 159 -13.26 10.36 1.28
N VAL A 160 -13.91 9.23 1.02
CA VAL A 160 -13.75 7.98 1.79
C VAL A 160 -12.42 7.30 1.47
N TYR A 161 -11.87 7.53 0.28
CA TYR A 161 -10.59 6.99 -0.18
C TYR A 161 -9.41 7.93 0.12
N GLN A 162 -9.67 9.21 0.39
CA GLN A 162 -8.61 10.17 0.69
C GLN A 162 -8.11 10.03 2.13
N THR A 163 -6.79 9.89 2.26
CA THR A 163 -6.07 9.91 3.54
C THR A 163 -5.92 11.36 4.02
N VAL A 164 -5.72 11.55 5.32
CA VAL A 164 -5.42 12.89 5.89
C VAL A 164 -4.04 13.43 5.48
N PHE A 165 -3.20 12.60 4.85
CA PHE A 165 -1.87 12.98 4.36
C PHE A 165 -1.84 13.32 2.87
N ALA A 166 -2.96 13.13 2.16
CA ALA A 166 -3.04 13.41 0.73
C ALA A 166 -2.74 14.89 0.44
N LEU A 167 -1.78 15.13 -0.45
CA LEU A 167 -1.41 16.48 -0.91
C LEU A 167 -1.78 16.64 -2.39
N PRO A 168 -2.29 17.80 -2.82
CA PRO A 168 -2.56 18.06 -4.23
C PRO A 168 -1.29 17.95 -5.09
N SER A 169 -1.37 17.26 -6.23
CA SER A 169 -0.31 17.32 -7.25
C SER A 169 -0.55 18.44 -8.25
N ALA A 170 0.49 19.17 -8.61
CA ALA A 170 0.42 20.30 -9.55
C ALA A 170 -0.03 19.88 -10.97
N ASP A 171 0.40 18.71 -11.42
CA ASP A 171 0.04 18.10 -12.72
C ASP A 171 -1.25 17.27 -12.65
N GLY A 172 -1.93 17.24 -11.49
CA GLY A 172 -3.10 16.41 -11.25
C GLY A 172 -2.82 14.92 -11.15
N ALA A 173 -1.56 14.50 -11.04
CA ALA A 173 -1.19 13.12 -10.77
C ALA A 173 -1.65 12.66 -9.37
N GLY A 174 -1.78 11.36 -9.22
CA GLY A 174 -2.23 10.71 -8.02
C GLY A 174 -2.30 9.21 -8.21
N SER A 175 -2.72 8.52 -7.17
CA SER A 175 -2.90 7.08 -7.20
C SER A 175 -4.28 6.70 -7.73
N ALA A 176 -4.37 5.66 -8.55
CA ALA A 176 -5.63 4.97 -8.80
C ALA A 176 -6.14 4.25 -7.54
N GLU A 177 -5.22 3.62 -6.79
CA GLU A 177 -5.49 2.90 -5.54
C GLU A 177 -5.06 3.69 -4.32
N MET A 178 -5.89 3.77 -3.27
CA MET A 178 -5.53 4.57 -2.10
C MET A 178 -4.37 3.96 -1.28
N PRO A 179 -3.54 4.79 -0.59
CA PRO A 179 -2.65 4.35 0.47
C PRO A 179 -3.43 3.88 1.72
N SER A 180 -4.09 2.72 1.62
CA SER A 180 -5.13 2.26 2.55
C SER A 180 -4.69 2.16 4.02
N ALA A 181 -3.44 1.78 4.30
CA ALA A 181 -2.91 1.73 5.67
C ALA A 181 -2.91 3.10 6.39
N ALA A 182 -2.89 4.20 5.64
CA ALA A 182 -2.97 5.55 6.17
C ALA A 182 -4.42 6.07 6.29
N ARG A 183 -5.41 5.34 5.78
CA ARG A 183 -6.81 5.77 5.77
C ARG A 183 -7.37 6.00 7.18
N PRO A 184 -7.13 5.13 8.18
CA PRO A 184 -7.73 5.31 9.50
C PRO A 184 -7.20 6.53 10.27
N PHE A 185 -6.12 7.19 9.83
CA PHE A 185 -5.64 8.39 10.52
C PHE A 185 -6.66 9.53 10.43
N THR A 186 -6.89 10.18 11.57
CA THR A 186 -7.68 11.41 11.70
C THR A 186 -6.77 12.58 12.06
N ALA A 187 -7.19 13.82 11.78
CA ALA A 187 -6.43 15.01 12.17
C ALA A 187 -6.17 15.05 13.69
N ARG A 188 -7.13 14.60 14.50
CA ARG A 188 -7.01 14.44 15.95
C ARG A 188 -5.90 13.47 16.33
N LEU A 189 -5.89 12.28 15.71
CA LEU A 189 -4.88 11.26 15.98
C LEU A 189 -3.48 11.75 15.57
N VAL A 190 -3.35 12.41 14.41
CA VAL A 190 -2.08 12.99 13.96
C VAL A 190 -1.58 14.05 14.96
N ALA A 191 -2.45 14.94 15.42
CA ALA A 191 -2.09 15.95 16.42
C ALA A 191 -1.63 15.31 17.75
N GLU A 192 -2.30 14.24 18.20
CA GLU A 192 -1.88 13.51 19.40
C GLU A 192 -0.49 12.87 19.22
N LEU A 193 -0.24 12.22 18.09
CA LEU A 193 1.06 11.63 17.77
C LEU A 193 2.18 12.69 17.79
N VAL A 194 1.96 13.83 17.12
CA VAL A 194 2.91 14.96 17.13
C VAL A 194 3.14 15.47 18.55
N SER A 195 2.08 15.62 19.36
CA SER A 195 2.20 16.09 20.75
C SER A 195 3.02 15.15 21.64
N ARG A 196 3.07 13.86 21.30
CA ARG A 196 3.89 12.84 21.98
C ARG A 196 5.31 12.73 21.42
N GLY A 197 5.69 13.57 20.47
CA GLY A 197 7.02 13.59 19.87
C GLY A 197 7.23 12.58 18.74
N VAL A 198 6.16 12.02 18.17
CA VAL A 198 6.24 11.24 16.92
C VAL A 198 6.40 12.20 15.74
N GLN A 199 7.33 11.89 14.85
CA GLN A 199 7.65 12.68 13.67
C GLN A 199 7.00 12.06 12.42
N PHE A 200 6.88 12.85 11.36
CA PHE A 200 6.36 12.41 10.06
C PHE A 200 7.33 12.76 8.94
N ALA A 201 7.58 11.80 8.03
CA ALA A 201 8.33 12.01 6.79
C ALA A 201 7.42 11.73 5.59
N PRO A 202 7.02 12.76 4.82
CA PRO A 202 6.17 12.57 3.65
C PRO A 202 6.98 12.00 2.47
N ILE A 203 6.43 11.01 1.79
CA ILE A 203 6.91 10.53 0.48
C ILE A 203 5.76 10.56 -0.51
N THR A 204 6.05 10.37 -1.80
CA THR A 204 5.01 10.13 -2.81
C THR A 204 5.27 8.81 -3.50
N LEU A 205 4.25 7.98 -3.64
CA LEU A 205 4.20 6.88 -4.59
C LEU A 205 2.79 6.82 -5.18
N HIS A 206 2.69 7.09 -6.48
CA HIS A 206 1.43 7.04 -7.24
C HIS A 206 1.16 5.60 -7.63
N THR A 207 0.34 4.93 -6.82
CA THR A 207 -0.07 3.55 -7.03
C THR A 207 -1.05 3.46 -8.20
N GLY A 208 -0.74 2.59 -9.15
CA GLY A 208 -1.65 2.30 -10.24
C GLY A 208 -2.74 1.30 -9.83
N VAL A 209 -3.54 0.87 -10.79
CA VAL A 209 -4.54 -0.19 -10.63
C VAL A 209 -3.84 -1.53 -10.34
N ALA A 210 -4.01 -2.03 -9.12
CA ALA A 210 -3.61 -3.38 -8.73
C ALA A 210 -4.73 -4.37 -9.08
N SER A 211 -4.40 -5.61 -9.45
CA SER A 211 -5.37 -6.69 -9.55
C SER A 211 -5.10 -7.71 -8.45
N ALA A 212 -6.08 -7.90 -7.57
CA ALA A 212 -6.11 -9.04 -6.65
C ALA A 212 -6.27 -10.38 -7.39
N GLU A 213 -6.73 -10.35 -8.66
CA GLU A 213 -7.14 -11.53 -9.42
C GLU A 213 -5.96 -12.21 -10.15
N ALA A 214 -4.82 -11.53 -10.35
CA ALA A 214 -3.83 -11.95 -11.36
C ALA A 214 -2.37 -12.13 -10.90
N HIS A 215 -2.04 -11.92 -9.61
CA HIS A 215 -0.68 -12.10 -9.08
C HIS A 215 0.43 -11.48 -9.95
N GLU A 216 0.14 -10.35 -10.61
CA GLU A 216 1.07 -9.69 -11.52
C GLU A 216 2.21 -9.04 -10.72
N PRO A 217 3.47 -9.13 -11.19
CA PRO A 217 4.55 -8.35 -10.59
C PRO A 217 4.21 -6.85 -10.71
N PRO A 218 4.64 -6.02 -9.74
CA PRO A 218 4.39 -4.59 -9.83
C PRO A 218 5.02 -4.07 -11.11
N TYR A 219 4.23 -3.34 -11.90
CA TYR A 219 4.77 -2.52 -12.99
C TYR A 219 5.36 -1.24 -12.41
N PRO A 220 6.22 -0.53 -13.17
CA PRO A 220 6.83 0.70 -12.69
C PRO A 220 5.78 1.73 -12.27
N GLU A 221 5.96 2.28 -11.07
CA GLU A 221 5.11 3.33 -10.50
C GLU A 221 5.94 4.57 -10.18
N ARG A 222 5.35 5.76 -10.34
CA ARG A 222 6.05 7.02 -10.06
C ARG A 222 6.21 7.20 -8.56
N PHE A 223 7.41 7.52 -8.11
CA PHE A 223 7.70 7.80 -6.71
C PHE A 223 8.62 9.00 -6.55
N ALA A 224 8.59 9.59 -5.36
CA ALA A 224 9.53 10.60 -4.91
C ALA A 224 9.77 10.49 -3.40
N VAL A 225 11.04 10.54 -3.01
CA VAL A 225 11.51 10.71 -1.64
C VAL A 225 12.22 12.07 -1.58
N PRO A 226 11.56 13.12 -1.04
CA PRO A 226 12.15 14.45 -0.94
C PRO A 226 13.39 14.47 -0.04
N GLU A 227 14.25 15.46 -0.24
CA GLU A 227 15.48 15.61 0.56
C GLU A 227 15.20 15.73 2.06
N ALA A 228 14.17 16.48 2.45
CA ALA A 228 13.77 16.62 3.85
C ALA A 228 13.41 15.24 4.46
N SER A 229 12.68 14.42 3.73
CA SER A 229 12.27 13.08 4.18
C SER A 229 13.46 12.13 4.27
N ALA A 230 14.35 12.12 3.28
CA ALA A 230 15.59 11.34 3.33
C ALA A 230 16.45 11.73 4.55
N ARG A 231 16.59 13.04 4.83
CA ARG A 231 17.31 13.54 6.01
C ARG A 231 16.65 13.10 7.32
N LEU A 232 15.32 13.20 7.44
CA LEU A 232 14.58 12.75 8.63
C LEU A 232 14.76 11.24 8.87
N ILE A 233 14.62 10.43 7.81
CA ILE A 233 14.81 8.98 7.89
C ILE A 233 16.24 8.67 8.36
N ASN A 234 17.26 9.22 7.71
CA ASN A 234 18.64 8.99 8.11
C ASN A 234 18.92 9.49 9.54
N ALA A 235 18.35 10.63 9.95
CA ALA A 235 18.49 11.15 11.30
C ALA A 235 17.88 10.21 12.34
N ALA A 236 16.64 9.74 12.14
CA ALA A 236 16.00 8.78 13.05
C ALA A 236 16.88 7.53 13.22
N ARG A 237 17.45 7.03 12.12
CA ARG A 237 18.36 5.87 12.12
C ARG A 237 19.69 6.14 12.81
N ALA A 238 20.29 7.31 12.61
CA ALA A 238 21.60 7.65 13.18
C ALA A 238 21.59 7.75 14.72
N HIS A 239 20.43 8.06 15.32
CA HIS A 239 20.29 8.07 16.77
C HIS A 239 20.22 6.65 17.38
N ARG A 240 20.20 5.60 16.56
CA ARG A 240 20.38 4.23 17.05
C ARG A 240 21.84 4.04 17.42
N THR A 241 22.18 4.23 18.68
CA THR A 241 23.49 3.78 19.19
C THR A 241 23.60 2.27 18.98
N PRO A 242 24.62 1.77 18.25
CA PRO A 242 24.97 0.35 18.32
C PRO A 242 25.33 0.04 19.77
N ARG A 243 24.63 -0.88 20.44
CA ARG A 243 25.06 -1.43 21.74
C ARG A 243 26.23 -2.39 21.52
N GLU A 244 27.33 -1.88 20.97
CA GLU A 244 28.64 -2.55 20.95
C GLU A 244 29.71 -1.50 21.27
N ALA A 245 29.72 -0.94 22.49
CA ALA A 245 30.91 -0.24 23.02
C ALA A 245 30.85 0.18 24.51
N SER A 246 29.69 0.36 25.16
CA SER A 246 29.69 0.92 26.53
C SER A 246 28.98 0.03 27.55
N SER A 247 29.70 -0.98 28.03
CA SER A 247 29.56 -1.45 29.40
C SER A 247 30.18 -0.41 30.37
N SER A 248 29.51 0.73 30.58
CA SER A 248 29.89 1.66 31.63
C SER A 248 28.71 2.54 32.07
N ARG A 249 28.16 2.14 33.23
CA ARG A 249 27.67 2.96 34.35
C ARG A 249 27.15 4.38 34.04
N GLY A 250 25.84 4.53 34.25
CA GLY A 250 25.25 5.59 35.07
C GLY A 250 25.42 7.03 34.58
N GLY A 251 24.40 7.55 33.90
CA GLY A 251 24.23 8.97 33.65
C GLY A 251 23.20 9.26 32.56
N ASP A 252 22.08 9.86 32.98
CA ASP A 252 21.10 10.64 32.21
C ASP A 252 20.54 10.06 30.89
N GLY A 253 19.28 9.57 30.97
CA GLY A 253 18.28 9.78 29.92
C GLY A 253 18.66 9.38 28.50
N SER A 254 19.21 8.17 28.33
CA SER A 254 19.52 7.53 27.04
C SER A 254 18.48 7.90 25.98
N ARG A 255 18.84 8.78 25.03
CA ARG A 255 18.04 8.99 23.83
C ARG A 255 18.17 7.73 22.98
N GLU A 256 17.31 6.74 23.24
CA GLU A 256 17.06 5.68 22.26
C GLU A 256 16.69 6.37 20.94
N GLY A 257 17.41 6.07 19.87
CA GLY A 257 17.06 6.57 18.54
C GLY A 257 15.66 6.12 18.14
N GLY A 258 14.97 6.97 17.37
CA GLY A 258 13.65 6.68 16.86
C GLY A 258 13.63 5.53 15.85
N ARG A 259 12.53 4.77 15.82
CA ARG A 259 12.29 3.77 14.77
C ARG A 259 11.71 4.43 13.53
N VAL A 260 12.10 3.95 12.37
CA VAL A 260 11.48 4.34 11.08
C VAL A 260 10.35 3.36 10.79
N ILE A 261 9.12 3.82 10.87
CA ILE A 261 7.92 2.99 10.68
C ILE A 261 7.23 3.45 9.40
N ALA A 262 7.15 2.59 8.40
CA ALA A 262 6.41 2.87 7.18
C ALA A 262 4.91 2.71 7.42
N VAL A 263 4.11 3.64 6.90
CA VAL A 263 2.66 3.54 6.87
C VAL A 263 2.23 3.06 5.49
N GLY A 264 2.10 1.74 5.36
CA GLY A 264 1.76 1.03 4.14
C GLY A 264 2.98 0.49 3.38
N THR A 265 2.75 -0.59 2.63
CA THR A 265 3.76 -1.24 1.77
C THR A 265 4.29 -0.31 0.67
N THR A 266 3.48 0.67 0.25
CA THR A 266 3.88 1.71 -0.71
C THR A 266 4.98 2.63 -0.15
N ALA A 267 4.91 2.99 1.13
CA ALA A 267 5.96 3.78 1.79
C ALA A 267 7.26 2.97 1.92
N VAL A 268 7.17 1.66 2.21
CA VAL A 268 8.34 0.77 2.18
C VAL A 268 8.99 0.78 0.81
N ARG A 269 8.22 0.54 -0.27
CA ARG A 269 8.76 0.52 -1.64
C ARG A 269 9.44 1.82 -2.02
N ALA A 270 8.83 2.97 -1.73
CA ALA A 270 9.41 4.28 -2.04
C ALA A 270 10.74 4.51 -1.30
N VAL A 271 10.77 4.27 0.01
CA VAL A 271 11.99 4.45 0.82
C VAL A 271 13.08 3.47 0.40
N GLU A 272 12.74 2.19 0.21
CA GLU A 272 13.69 1.15 -0.17
C GLU A 272 14.23 1.32 -1.59
N SER A 273 13.47 1.94 -2.51
CA SER A 273 13.97 2.35 -3.83
C SER A 273 14.99 3.49 -3.74
N ALA A 274 14.84 4.34 -2.73
CA ALA A 274 15.74 5.45 -2.45
C ALA A 274 16.93 5.06 -1.54
N THR A 275 17.01 3.80 -1.11
CA THR A 275 18.01 3.33 -0.15
C THR A 275 19.17 2.65 -0.85
N GLY A 276 20.38 3.18 -0.63
CA GLY A 276 21.61 2.57 -1.16
C GLY A 276 21.94 1.23 -0.48
N THR A 277 22.89 0.49 -1.06
CA THR A 277 23.40 -0.76 -0.45
C THR A 277 24.06 -0.52 0.91
N ASP A 278 24.55 0.69 1.17
CA ASP A 278 25.04 1.20 2.45
C ASP A 278 23.92 1.46 3.48
N GLY A 279 22.66 1.25 3.10
CA GLY A 279 21.49 1.50 3.93
C GLY A 279 21.18 2.98 4.11
N VAL A 280 21.83 3.90 3.38
CA VAL A 280 21.56 5.34 3.47
C VAL A 280 20.45 5.73 2.48
N VAL A 281 19.42 6.41 2.97
CA VAL A 281 18.33 6.93 2.15
C VAL A 281 18.77 8.22 1.47
N ARG A 282 18.60 8.32 0.15
CA ARG A 282 18.97 9.50 -0.63
C ARG A 282 17.73 10.14 -1.23
N PRO A 283 17.74 11.46 -1.50
CA PRO A 283 16.67 12.06 -2.29
C PRO A 283 16.61 11.34 -3.64
N ALA A 284 15.41 10.95 -4.06
CA ALA A 284 15.20 10.20 -5.30
C ALA A 284 13.82 10.48 -5.86
N GLU A 285 13.71 10.53 -7.18
CA GLU A 285 12.45 10.60 -7.91
C GLU A 285 12.56 9.79 -9.21
N GLY A 286 11.42 9.36 -9.73
CA GLY A 286 11.35 8.60 -10.98
C GLY A 286 10.37 7.45 -10.86
N TRP A 287 10.77 6.29 -11.38
CA TRP A 287 9.94 5.09 -11.44
C TRP A 287 10.52 3.99 -10.55
N THR A 288 9.66 3.27 -9.83
CA THR A 288 10.03 2.08 -9.05
C THR A 288 9.20 0.88 -9.46
N ASP A 289 9.88 -0.19 -9.82
CA ASP A 289 9.38 -1.55 -10.01
C ASP A 289 9.87 -2.47 -8.87
N LEU A 290 10.39 -1.89 -7.78
CA LEU A 290 11.01 -2.64 -6.70
C LEU A 290 10.02 -3.60 -6.05
N VAL A 291 10.38 -4.89 -6.07
CA VAL A 291 9.77 -5.95 -5.26
C VAL A 291 10.67 -6.20 -4.04
N VAL A 292 10.09 -6.08 -2.86
CA VAL A 292 10.79 -6.41 -1.60
C VAL A 292 10.51 -7.88 -1.27
N THR A 293 11.57 -8.68 -1.20
CA THR A 293 11.51 -10.11 -0.86
C THR A 293 12.39 -10.41 0.36
N PRO A 294 12.21 -11.56 1.03
CA PRO A 294 13.05 -11.97 2.15
C PRO A 294 14.55 -12.02 1.80
N GLU A 295 14.91 -12.41 0.58
CA GLU A 295 16.31 -12.51 0.13
C GLU A 295 16.97 -11.13 -0.01
N ARG A 296 16.20 -10.12 -0.43
CA ARG A 296 16.66 -8.72 -0.49
C ARG A 296 16.73 -8.10 0.90
N GLY A 297 15.72 -8.39 1.73
CA GLY A 297 15.48 -7.74 3.01
C GLY A 297 15.01 -6.28 2.88
N VAL A 298 14.93 -5.62 4.04
CA VAL A 298 14.62 -4.19 4.22
C VAL A 298 15.82 -3.52 4.90
N ARG A 299 16.22 -2.32 4.47
CA ARG A 299 17.45 -1.66 4.94
C ARG A 299 17.19 -0.42 5.80
N ALA A 300 16.14 0.33 5.49
CA ALA A 300 15.88 1.64 6.09
C ALA A 300 14.66 1.65 7.01
N VAL A 301 13.72 0.72 6.84
CA VAL A 301 12.47 0.65 7.62
C VAL A 301 12.58 -0.42 8.71
N ASP A 302 12.15 -0.06 9.92
CA ASP A 302 12.19 -0.91 11.13
C ASP A 302 10.84 -1.55 11.44
N GLY A 303 9.76 -0.86 11.10
CA GLY A 303 8.40 -1.29 11.37
C GLY A 303 7.46 -0.92 10.25
N LEU A 304 6.29 -1.56 10.23
CA LEU A 304 5.29 -1.37 9.19
C LEU A 304 3.90 -1.35 9.83
N LEU A 305 3.16 -0.29 9.55
CA LEU A 305 1.71 -0.28 9.73
C LEU A 305 1.06 -0.63 8.40
N THR A 306 0.29 -1.71 8.33
CA THR A 306 -0.30 -2.23 7.10
C THR A 306 -1.71 -2.79 7.35
N GLY A 307 -2.53 -2.92 6.31
CA GLY A 307 -3.70 -3.81 6.38
C GLY A 307 -3.28 -5.28 6.38
N LEU A 308 -4.25 -6.17 6.59
CA LEU A 308 -4.09 -7.62 6.44
C LEU A 308 -4.22 -8.02 4.97
N HIS A 309 -3.27 -8.82 4.49
CA HIS A 309 -3.17 -9.26 3.10
C HIS A 309 -3.33 -10.76 2.97
N GLU A 310 -3.99 -11.24 1.92
CA GLU A 310 -4.13 -12.68 1.64
C GLU A 310 -2.77 -13.41 1.57
N PRO A 311 -2.69 -14.69 2.01
CA PRO A 311 -1.43 -15.44 2.11
C PRO A 311 -0.64 -15.59 0.80
N GLU A 312 -1.26 -15.31 -0.34
CA GLU A 312 -0.69 -15.49 -1.68
C GLU A 312 -0.26 -14.15 -2.32
N ALA A 313 -0.47 -13.02 -1.62
CA ALA A 313 -0.12 -11.69 -2.12
C ALA A 313 1.39 -11.40 -2.02
N SER A 314 1.96 -10.70 -3.01
CA SER A 314 3.35 -10.20 -3.00
C SER A 314 3.68 -9.33 -1.78
N HIS A 315 2.67 -8.74 -1.14
CA HIS A 315 2.83 -8.03 0.14
C HIS A 315 3.31 -8.93 1.27
N LEU A 316 2.92 -10.22 1.31
CA LEU A 316 3.35 -11.13 2.36
C LEU A 316 4.88 -11.29 2.37
N LEU A 317 5.51 -11.38 1.19
CA LEU A 317 6.96 -11.45 1.06
C LEU A 317 7.66 -10.22 1.67
N MET A 318 7.08 -9.04 1.55
CA MET A 318 7.60 -7.82 2.17
C MET A 318 7.45 -7.84 3.69
N LEU A 319 6.31 -8.31 4.19
CA LEU A 319 6.07 -8.48 5.63
C LEU A 319 7.07 -9.48 6.23
N GLU A 320 7.30 -10.60 5.55
CA GLU A 320 8.30 -11.60 5.91
C GLU A 320 9.73 -11.04 5.85
N ALA A 321 10.05 -10.22 4.85
CA ALA A 321 11.35 -9.55 4.75
C ALA A 321 11.61 -8.59 5.92
N LEU A 322 10.55 -8.06 6.54
CA LEU A 322 10.64 -7.13 7.66
C LEU A 322 10.70 -7.86 9.03
N ALA A 323 9.80 -8.82 9.26
CA ALA A 323 9.62 -9.43 10.59
C ALA A 323 10.00 -10.92 10.68
N GLY A 324 10.28 -11.55 9.55
CA GLY A 324 10.49 -12.99 9.46
C GLY A 324 9.18 -13.78 9.46
N ARG A 325 9.24 -14.96 8.82
CA ARG A 325 8.07 -15.82 8.59
C ARG A 325 7.31 -16.18 9.87
N THR A 326 8.02 -16.60 10.92
CA THR A 326 7.41 -17.05 12.18
C THR A 326 6.59 -15.97 12.88
N ALA A 327 7.07 -14.72 12.86
CA ALA A 327 6.35 -13.58 13.43
C ALA A 327 5.05 -13.30 12.65
N ILE A 328 5.13 -13.34 11.32
CA ILE A 328 3.98 -13.13 10.44
C ILE A 328 2.95 -14.23 10.60
N ASP A 329 3.36 -15.51 10.51
CA ASP A 329 2.45 -16.65 10.69
C ASP A 329 1.72 -16.55 12.05
N ARG A 330 2.45 -16.27 13.14
CA ARG A 330 1.86 -16.13 14.47
C ARG A 330 0.86 -14.97 14.55
N SER A 331 1.18 -13.82 13.96
CA SER A 331 0.28 -12.67 13.94
C SER A 331 -0.99 -12.94 13.11
N TYR A 332 -0.87 -13.69 12.02
CA TYR A 332 -2.00 -14.06 11.17
C TYR A 332 -2.91 -15.10 11.81
N GLU A 333 -2.36 -16.05 12.56
CA GLU A 333 -3.15 -16.96 13.41
C GLU A 333 -4.03 -16.19 14.39
N GLU A 334 -3.46 -15.21 15.10
CA GLU A 334 -4.18 -14.36 16.06
C GLU A 334 -5.19 -13.43 15.36
N ALA A 335 -4.86 -12.91 14.18
CA ALA A 335 -5.78 -12.10 13.38
C ALA A 335 -7.02 -12.91 12.95
N LEU A 336 -6.82 -14.15 12.50
CA LEU A 336 -7.89 -15.07 12.10
C LEU A 336 -8.73 -15.50 13.31
N ALA A 337 -8.10 -15.91 14.40
CA ALA A 337 -8.79 -16.28 15.64
C ALA A 337 -9.59 -15.09 16.21
N GLY A 338 -9.03 -13.89 16.09
CA GLY A 338 -9.65 -12.65 16.53
C GLY A 338 -10.68 -12.08 15.55
N LEU A 339 -10.95 -12.71 14.40
CA LEU A 339 -11.88 -12.23 13.36
C LEU A 339 -11.60 -10.79 12.91
N TYR A 340 -10.33 -10.47 12.70
CA TYR A 340 -9.95 -9.17 12.12
C TYR A 340 -10.53 -9.02 10.72
N LEU A 341 -10.89 -7.78 10.36
CA LEU A 341 -11.40 -7.42 9.05
C LEU A 341 -10.24 -7.15 8.08
N TRP A 342 -10.37 -7.60 6.83
CA TRP A 342 -9.31 -7.56 5.82
C TRP A 342 -9.56 -6.45 4.79
N HIS A 343 -8.63 -6.31 3.84
CA HIS A 343 -8.68 -5.38 2.72
C HIS A 343 -8.62 -3.90 3.13
N GLU A 344 -8.85 -3.00 2.18
CA GLU A 344 -8.50 -1.57 2.27
C GLU A 344 -9.32 -0.77 3.28
N PHE A 345 -10.53 -1.25 3.62
CA PHE A 345 -11.34 -0.71 4.70
C PHE A 345 -11.22 -1.51 6.01
N GLY A 346 -10.41 -2.57 6.04
CA GLY A 346 -10.27 -3.48 7.16
C GLY A 346 -9.53 -2.91 8.37
N ASP A 347 -9.13 -3.82 9.23
CA ASP A 347 -8.31 -3.56 10.41
C ASP A 347 -6.82 -3.50 10.03
N LEU A 348 -5.99 -3.01 10.95
CA LEU A 348 -4.57 -2.81 10.71
C LEU A 348 -3.69 -3.72 11.57
N HIS A 349 -2.48 -3.96 11.08
CA HIS A 349 -1.40 -4.66 11.73
C HIS A 349 -0.17 -3.75 11.80
N LEU A 350 0.27 -3.47 13.02
CA LEU A 350 1.52 -2.77 13.31
C LEU A 350 2.60 -3.77 13.69
N ILE A 351 3.57 -3.91 12.79
CA ILE A 351 4.74 -4.75 12.93
C ILE A 351 5.88 -3.89 13.46
N LEU A 352 6.44 -4.26 14.59
CA LEU A 352 7.55 -3.55 15.23
C LEU A 352 8.70 -4.54 15.51
N PRO A 353 9.95 -4.05 15.55
CA PRO A 353 11.08 -4.89 15.87
C PRO A 353 10.95 -5.41 17.30
N ASP A 354 11.48 -6.61 17.56
CA ASP A 354 11.67 -7.08 18.93
C ASP A 354 12.57 -6.10 19.67
N GLY A 355 12.27 -5.84 20.94
CA GLY A 355 13.14 -5.01 21.79
C GLY A 355 14.57 -5.55 21.95
N GLU A 356 14.85 -6.75 21.41
CA GLU A 356 16.12 -7.47 21.53
C GLU A 356 16.90 -7.64 20.21
N SER A 357 16.33 -7.38 19.04
CA SER A 357 17.03 -7.64 17.76
C SER A 357 17.59 -6.36 17.12
N SER A 358 18.87 -6.11 17.40
CA SER A 358 19.74 -5.40 16.46
C SER A 358 19.69 -6.11 15.11
N HIS A 359 19.61 -5.37 13.99
CA HIS A 359 19.80 -5.91 12.65
C HIS A 359 21.16 -6.63 12.55
N SER A 360 21.19 -7.92 12.89
CA SER A 360 22.24 -8.81 12.45
C SER A 360 21.90 -9.14 11.01
N ALA A 361 22.76 -8.71 10.09
CA ALA A 361 22.75 -9.20 8.72
C ALA A 361 22.75 -10.73 8.78
N LEU A 362 21.61 -11.35 8.49
CA LEU A 362 21.52 -12.79 8.30
C LEU A 362 22.36 -13.12 7.05
N LEU A 363 23.62 -13.47 7.28
CA LEU A 363 24.40 -14.20 6.29
C LEU A 363 23.64 -15.49 5.96
N PRO A 364 23.56 -15.87 4.67
CA PRO A 364 22.83 -17.06 4.25
C PRO A 364 23.44 -18.29 4.93
N GLN A 365 22.67 -18.95 5.79
CA GLN A 365 23.04 -20.25 6.34
C GLN A 365 22.85 -21.33 5.25
N PRO A 366 23.78 -22.28 5.10
CA PRO A 366 23.67 -23.32 4.08
C PRO A 366 22.48 -24.25 4.36
N ASN A 367 21.74 -24.56 3.30
CA ASN A 367 20.57 -25.44 3.26
C ASN A 367 20.75 -26.73 4.10
N VAL A 368 20.08 -26.81 5.24
CA VAL A 368 19.78 -28.07 5.91
C VAL A 368 18.45 -28.58 5.34
N ARG A 369 18.53 -29.56 4.43
CA ARG A 369 17.35 -30.34 4.01
C ARG A 369 16.86 -31.15 5.21
N LEU A 370 15.71 -30.75 5.78
CA LEU A 370 14.91 -31.65 6.62
C LEU A 370 13.93 -32.42 5.73
N PRO A 371 13.69 -33.71 5.99
CA PRO A 371 12.86 -34.55 5.15
C PRO A 371 11.38 -34.14 5.26
N LEU A 372 10.70 -34.05 4.12
CA LEU A 372 9.26 -33.89 4.01
C LEU A 372 8.56 -35.05 4.72
N GLY A 373 8.10 -34.80 5.95
CA GLY A 373 7.14 -35.65 6.64
C GLY A 373 5.79 -35.55 5.95
N ARG A 374 5.26 -36.70 5.54
CA ARG A 374 3.93 -36.84 4.91
C ARG A 374 2.86 -36.26 5.84
N CYS A 375 2.21 -35.17 5.43
CA CYS A 375 0.92 -34.78 6.00
C CYS A 375 -0.21 -35.57 5.32
N ASP A 376 -1.02 -36.17 6.18
CA ASP A 376 -2.24 -36.92 5.90
C ASP A 376 -3.29 -36.04 5.15
N PRO A 377 -3.88 -36.49 4.03
CA PRO A 377 -4.84 -35.72 3.26
C PRO A 377 -6.26 -35.63 3.86
N ALA A 378 -6.51 -36.15 5.06
CA ALA A 378 -7.83 -36.09 5.69
C ALA A 378 -7.93 -34.97 6.74
N HIS A 379 -8.03 -33.70 6.32
CA HIS A 379 -8.75 -32.61 7.01
C HIS A 379 -8.87 -31.39 6.06
N ARG A 380 -9.56 -31.60 4.93
CA ARG A 380 -10.08 -30.51 4.10
C ARG A 380 -11.42 -30.06 4.68
N ALA A 381 -11.43 -28.96 5.42
CA ALA A 381 -12.67 -28.25 5.71
C ALA A 381 -13.11 -27.55 4.40
N HIS A 382 -14.18 -28.09 3.81
CA HIS A 382 -14.90 -27.50 2.69
C HIS A 382 -15.53 -26.16 3.13
N ILE A 383 -15.18 -25.07 2.45
CA ILE A 383 -16.06 -23.92 2.30
C ILE A 383 -16.40 -23.84 0.82
N THR A 384 -17.52 -24.45 0.45
CA THR A 384 -18.15 -24.32 -0.86
C THR A 384 -18.95 -23.02 -0.86
N TYR A 385 -18.62 -22.12 -1.80
CA TYR A 385 -19.52 -21.04 -2.22
C TYR A 385 -20.65 -21.66 -3.05
N GLU A 386 -21.89 -21.57 -2.58
CA GLU A 386 -23.07 -21.76 -3.43
C GLU A 386 -23.33 -20.45 -4.20
N GLU A 387 -23.42 -20.59 -5.52
CA GLU A 387 -23.85 -19.53 -6.44
C GLU A 387 -25.32 -19.18 -6.20
N GLY A 388 -25.60 -17.87 -6.08
CA GLY A 388 -26.94 -17.28 -6.01
C GLY A 388 -26.98 -15.90 -6.64
#